data_AF-A0A5S3N8H6-F1
#
_entry.id   AF-A0A5S3N8H6-F1
#
_cell.length_a   1.000
_cell.length_b   1.000
_cell.length_c   1.000
_cell.angle_alpha   90.00
_cell.angle_beta   90.00
_cell.angle_gamma   90.00
#
_symmetry.space_group_name_H-M   'P 1'
#
loop_
_entity.id
_entity.type
_entity.pdbx_description
1 polymer ?
#
loop_
_entity_poly.entity_id
_entity_poly.type
_entity_poly.pdbx_seq_one_letter_code
_entity_poly.pdbx_strand_id
1 'polypeptide(L)'
;MVVLWLETGRKMRHGKIGEDKIKGIEIMEEVKEKAIELLLDIISKEDFEMMLYEKVKSEDLIKNSLLFELVNINYRLEGFKKPLLEILRKEISEEVFIIYNIKLYSEKIKDENNTKTILHYFSKIYNLFDFDQEYSLMWDFYNINEELDLVEFGYENESEVIMNLKKICSLVCKEFDRLSTLSGKVTFLINGFEKEDIEILSIKNKFMTKTIPHKKWYEFWK
;
A
#
# COMPACT_ATOMS: atom_id res chain seq x y z
N MET A 1 -64.01 35.63 -18.55
CA MET A 1 -64.55 34.33 -19.01
C MET A 1 -63.33 33.48 -19.33
N VAL A 2 -62.88 32.49 -18.58
CA VAL A 2 -63.46 31.62 -17.55
C VAL A 2 -62.47 31.52 -16.37
N VAL A 3 -63.01 31.54 -15.15
CA VAL A 3 -62.31 31.22 -13.90
C VAL A 3 -62.38 29.70 -13.71
N LEU A 4 -61.27 29.05 -13.37
CA LEU A 4 -61.30 27.79 -12.64
C LEU A 4 -60.27 27.84 -11.51
N TRP A 5 -60.80 28.06 -10.31
CA TRP A 5 -60.16 27.77 -9.03
C TRP A 5 -60.17 26.25 -8.81
N LEU A 6 -59.06 25.69 -8.34
CA LEU A 6 -59.08 24.52 -7.45
C LEU A 6 -58.01 24.71 -6.37
N GLU A 7 -58.52 24.96 -5.17
CA GLU A 7 -57.83 24.84 -3.89
C GLU A 7 -57.34 23.40 -3.71
N THR A 8 -56.05 23.22 -3.43
CA THR A 8 -55.61 22.35 -2.34
C THR A 8 -54.23 22.82 -1.91
N GLY A 9 -54.14 23.29 -0.67
CA GLY A 9 -52.88 23.67 -0.05
C GLY A 9 -51.98 22.44 0.10
N ARG A 10 -50.88 22.42 -0.65
CA ARG A 10 -49.59 21.91 -0.17
C ARG A 10 -48.51 22.81 -0.75
N LYS A 11 -47.84 23.56 0.11
CA LYS A 11 -46.49 24.06 -0.19
C LYS A 11 -45.67 22.83 -0.57
N MET A 12 -45.42 22.63 -1.86
CA MET A 12 -44.34 21.75 -2.28
C MET A 12 -43.06 22.41 -1.79
N ARG A 13 -42.58 21.95 -0.62
CA ARG A 13 -41.18 22.11 -0.25
C ARG A 13 -40.42 21.55 -1.43
N HIS A 14 -39.79 22.43 -2.20
CA HIS A 14 -38.77 22.03 -3.14
C HIS A 14 -37.71 21.35 -2.29
N GLY A 15 -37.80 20.02 -2.23
CA GLY A 15 -36.86 19.19 -1.50
C GLY A 15 -35.48 19.47 -2.06
N LYS A 16 -34.53 19.54 -1.15
CA LYS A 16 -33.08 19.67 -1.33
C LYS A 16 -32.48 18.49 -2.11
N ILE A 17 -33.01 18.18 -3.29
CA ILE A 17 -32.61 17.00 -4.08
C ILE A 17 -31.13 17.10 -4.52
N GLY A 18 -30.57 18.31 -4.56
CA GLY A 18 -29.14 18.55 -4.79
C GLY A 18 -28.27 18.39 -3.55
N GLU A 19 -28.65 18.98 -2.41
CA GLU A 19 -27.81 18.95 -1.19
C GLU A 19 -27.72 17.54 -0.59
N ASP A 20 -28.82 16.76 -0.58
CA ASP A 20 -28.82 15.41 -0.01
C ASP A 20 -27.96 14.43 -0.83
N LYS A 21 -27.91 14.61 -2.16
CA LYS A 21 -27.05 13.81 -3.04
C LYS A 21 -25.57 14.17 -2.89
N ILE A 22 -25.25 15.46 -2.81
CA ILE A 22 -23.87 15.93 -2.62
C ILE A 22 -23.34 15.43 -1.27
N LYS A 23 -24.16 15.54 -0.22
CA LYS A 23 -23.80 15.06 1.12
C LYS A 23 -23.58 13.55 1.16
N GLY A 24 -24.41 12.77 0.46
CA GLY A 24 -24.21 11.32 0.34
C GLY A 24 -22.92 10.93 -0.39
N ILE A 25 -22.48 11.71 -1.38
CA ILE A 25 -21.21 11.49 -2.09
C ILE A 25 -20.02 11.79 -1.16
N GLU A 26 -20.02 12.94 -0.48
CA GLU A 26 -18.95 13.33 0.45
C GLU A 26 -18.76 12.31 1.59
N ILE A 27 -19.87 11.79 2.14
CA ILE A 27 -19.83 10.76 3.19
C ILE A 27 -19.18 9.48 2.67
N MET A 28 -19.37 9.13 1.40
CA MET A 28 -18.81 7.92 0.83
C MET A 28 -17.34 8.01 0.52
N GLU A 29 -16.88 9.17 0.06
CA GLU A 29 -15.45 9.42 -0.09
C GLU A 29 -14.75 9.39 1.28
N GLU A 30 -15.35 9.97 2.33
CA GLU A 30 -14.81 9.89 3.69
C GLU A 30 -14.67 8.44 4.19
N VAL A 31 -15.70 7.59 3.96
CA VAL A 31 -15.66 6.17 4.35
C VAL A 31 -14.55 5.43 3.61
N LYS A 32 -14.36 5.70 2.31
CA LYS A 32 -13.29 5.10 1.50
C LYS A 32 -11.92 5.52 2.01
N GLU A 33 -11.70 6.81 2.22
CA GLU A 33 -10.44 7.35 2.73
C GLU A 33 -10.07 6.69 4.07
N LYS A 34 -11.03 6.59 4.99
CA LYS A 34 -10.82 5.94 6.29
C LYS A 34 -10.55 4.44 6.17
N ALA A 35 -11.18 3.76 5.22
CA ALA A 35 -10.94 2.34 4.96
C ALA A 35 -9.52 2.11 4.41
N ILE A 36 -9.02 3.02 3.56
CA ILE A 36 -7.63 3.04 3.08
C ILE A 36 -6.67 3.33 4.24
N GLU A 37 -6.98 4.30 5.10
CA GLU A 37 -6.18 4.59 6.29
C GLU A 37 -6.06 3.37 7.21
N LEU A 38 -7.16 2.63 7.44
CA LEU A 38 -7.15 1.39 8.22
C LEU A 38 -6.29 0.31 7.54
N LEU A 39 -6.42 0.15 6.22
CA LEU A 39 -5.65 -0.83 5.45
C LEU A 39 -4.13 -0.60 5.62
N LEU A 40 -3.72 0.67 5.72
CA LEU A 40 -2.33 1.11 5.85
C LEU A 40 -1.86 1.38 7.29
N ASP A 41 -2.62 0.96 8.29
CA ASP A 41 -2.33 1.14 9.73
C ASP A 41 -2.16 2.61 10.15
N ILE A 42 -2.86 3.53 9.49
CA ILE A 42 -2.87 4.96 9.85
C ILE A 42 -3.86 5.23 11.00
N ILE A 43 -4.99 4.52 11.00
CA ILE A 43 -6.00 4.57 12.07
C ILE A 43 -6.15 3.20 12.71
N SER A 44 -6.63 3.17 13.96
CA SER A 44 -6.92 1.93 14.66
C SER A 44 -8.19 1.26 14.13
N LYS A 45 -8.35 -0.03 14.42
CA LYS A 45 -9.58 -0.77 14.09
C LYS A 45 -10.76 -0.17 14.85
N GLU A 46 -10.55 0.20 16.10
CA GLU A 46 -11.54 0.77 17.00
C GLU A 46 -12.06 2.12 16.48
N ASP A 47 -11.16 2.99 16.02
CA ASP A 47 -11.54 4.29 15.43
C ASP A 47 -12.36 4.11 14.16
N PHE A 48 -11.96 3.15 13.31
CA PHE A 48 -12.69 2.85 12.09
C PHE A 48 -14.07 2.23 12.36
N GLU A 49 -14.15 1.25 13.26
CA GLU A 49 -15.43 0.63 13.65
C GLU A 49 -16.38 1.67 14.23
N MET A 50 -15.90 2.56 15.11
CA MET A 50 -16.71 3.64 15.68
C MET A 50 -17.29 4.54 14.58
N MET A 51 -16.46 4.96 13.62
CA MET A 51 -16.90 5.76 12.48
C MET A 51 -17.95 5.00 11.64
N LEU A 52 -17.74 3.72 11.33
CA LEU A 52 -18.71 2.91 10.59
C LEU A 52 -20.07 2.84 11.30
N TYR A 53 -20.09 2.65 12.62
CA TYR A 53 -21.34 2.62 13.40
C TYR A 53 -22.11 3.94 13.35
N GLU A 54 -21.40 5.07 13.33
CA GLU A 54 -22.04 6.39 13.19
C GLU A 54 -22.64 6.56 11.79
N LYS A 55 -21.90 6.18 10.74
CA LYS A 55 -22.40 6.25 9.36
C LYS A 55 -23.59 5.32 9.12
N VAL A 56 -23.58 4.12 9.69
CA VAL A 56 -24.72 3.17 9.67
C VAL A 56 -25.99 3.78 10.26
N LYS A 57 -25.89 4.61 11.31
CA LYS A 57 -27.05 5.23 11.95
C LYS A 57 -27.61 6.40 11.14
N SER A 58 -26.77 7.09 10.38
CA SER A 58 -27.18 8.25 9.57
C SER A 58 -27.60 7.88 8.14
N GLU A 59 -27.13 6.75 7.62
CA GLU A 59 -27.31 6.34 6.22
C GLU A 59 -28.27 5.15 6.05
N ASP A 60 -28.96 5.10 4.91
CA ASP A 60 -29.78 3.95 4.51
C ASP A 60 -28.86 2.86 3.93
N LEU A 61 -28.42 1.94 4.79
CA LEU A 61 -27.51 0.84 4.45
C LEU A 61 -27.94 0.03 3.21
N ILE A 62 -29.25 -0.10 2.98
CA ILE A 62 -29.79 -0.89 1.86
C ILE A 62 -29.43 -0.25 0.52
N LYS A 63 -29.23 1.07 0.48
CA LYS A 63 -28.86 1.80 -0.73
C LYS A 63 -27.35 1.90 -0.93
N ASN A 64 -26.56 1.49 0.06
CA ASN A 64 -25.13 1.73 0.09
C ASN A 64 -24.33 0.42 0.13
N SER A 65 -24.03 -0.13 -1.05
CA SER A 65 -23.36 -1.41 -1.18
C SER A 65 -21.98 -1.44 -0.52
N LEU A 66 -21.18 -0.39 -0.68
CA LEU A 66 -19.84 -0.33 -0.08
C LEU A 66 -19.93 -0.29 1.46
N LEU A 67 -20.77 0.57 2.02
CA LEU A 67 -20.95 0.62 3.49
C LEU A 67 -21.45 -0.71 4.05
N PHE A 68 -22.37 -1.37 3.34
CA PHE A 68 -22.84 -2.70 3.70
C PHE A 68 -21.72 -3.75 3.68
N GLU A 69 -20.90 -3.77 2.63
CA GLU A 69 -19.75 -4.69 2.52
C GLU A 69 -18.73 -4.46 3.65
N LEU A 70 -18.40 -3.21 3.94
CA LEU A 70 -17.46 -2.84 5.01
C LEU A 70 -17.96 -3.24 6.40
N VAL A 71 -19.24 -3.05 6.71
CA VAL A 71 -19.81 -3.42 8.02
C VAL A 71 -19.86 -4.94 8.23
N ASN A 72 -19.91 -5.71 7.15
CA ASN A 72 -19.92 -7.17 7.23
C ASN A 72 -18.53 -7.80 7.47
N ILE A 73 -17.45 -7.00 7.44
CA ILE A 73 -16.11 -7.49 7.78
C ILE A 73 -16.03 -7.72 9.29
N ASN A 74 -15.46 -8.87 9.69
CA ASN A 74 -15.11 -9.12 11.08
C ASN A 74 -13.71 -8.57 11.40
N TYR A 75 -13.63 -7.32 11.85
CA TYR A 75 -12.37 -6.63 12.17
C TYR A 75 -11.60 -7.22 13.36
N ARG A 76 -12.26 -8.05 14.18
CA ARG A 76 -11.61 -8.75 15.31
C ARG A 76 -10.65 -9.84 14.85
N LEU A 77 -10.77 -10.32 13.61
CA LEU A 77 -9.85 -11.31 13.05
C LEU A 77 -8.57 -10.63 12.58
N GLU A 78 -7.41 -11.22 12.87
CA GLU A 78 -6.11 -10.73 12.34
C GLU A 78 -6.10 -10.65 10.80
N GLY A 79 -6.85 -11.53 10.14
CA GLY A 79 -6.95 -11.60 8.68
C GLY A 79 -7.89 -10.57 8.02
N PHE A 80 -8.46 -9.61 8.75
CA PHE A 80 -9.48 -8.69 8.22
C PHE A 80 -8.99 -7.80 7.05
N LYS A 81 -7.68 -7.52 6.97
CA LYS A 81 -7.12 -6.67 5.91
C LYS A 81 -7.32 -7.26 4.51
N LYS A 82 -7.38 -8.59 4.40
CA LYS A 82 -7.59 -9.26 3.11
C LYS A 82 -8.99 -9.00 2.54
N PRO A 83 -10.12 -9.27 3.24
CA PRO A 83 -11.43 -8.90 2.74
C PRO A 83 -11.59 -7.38 2.58
N LEU A 84 -10.96 -6.58 3.44
CA LEU A 84 -10.94 -5.12 3.28
C LEU A 84 -10.31 -4.69 1.94
N LEU A 85 -9.14 -5.25 1.61
CA LEU A 85 -8.48 -5.00 0.33
C LEU A 85 -9.36 -5.42 -0.86
N GLU A 86 -10.01 -6.58 -0.79
CA GLU A 86 -10.87 -7.07 -1.89
C GLU A 86 -12.05 -6.12 -2.16
N ILE A 87 -12.66 -5.58 -1.09
CA ILE A 87 -13.74 -4.59 -1.19
C ILE A 87 -13.21 -3.29 -1.83
N LEU A 88 -12.04 -2.83 -1.40
CA LEU A 88 -11.44 -1.57 -1.86
C LEU A 88 -10.70 -1.68 -3.20
N ARG A 89 -10.54 -2.88 -3.76
CA ARG A 89 -9.63 -3.15 -4.89
C ARG A 89 -9.84 -2.26 -6.12
N LYS A 90 -11.08 -1.82 -6.36
CA LYS A 90 -11.44 -0.95 -7.50
C LYS A 90 -11.31 0.54 -7.20
N GLU A 91 -11.17 0.89 -5.92
CA GLU A 91 -11.21 2.25 -5.41
C GLU A 91 -9.82 2.75 -4.99
N ILE A 92 -8.90 1.84 -4.66
CA ILE A 92 -7.54 2.24 -4.29
C ILE A 92 -6.72 2.65 -5.50
N SER A 93 -5.86 3.65 -5.30
CA SER A 93 -4.83 3.99 -6.27
C SER A 93 -3.76 2.89 -6.30
N GLU A 94 -2.97 2.91 -7.38
CA GLU A 94 -1.86 1.99 -7.55
C GLU A 94 -0.81 2.15 -6.44
N GLU A 95 -0.52 3.38 -6.01
CA GLU A 95 0.41 3.68 -4.93
C GLU A 95 -0.05 3.03 -3.62
N VAL A 96 -1.34 3.13 -3.28
CA VAL A 96 -1.91 2.49 -2.08
C VAL A 96 -1.76 0.98 -2.16
N PHE A 97 -2.02 0.39 -3.33
CA PHE A 97 -1.84 -1.04 -3.55
C PHE A 97 -0.38 -1.47 -3.37
N ILE A 98 0.57 -0.71 -3.93
CA ILE A 98 2.00 -0.97 -3.83
C ILE A 98 2.46 -0.85 -2.36
N ILE A 99 2.13 0.24 -1.67
CA ILE A 99 2.48 0.47 -0.26
C ILE A 99 1.99 -0.70 0.61
N TYR A 100 0.72 -1.08 0.45
CA TYR A 100 0.13 -2.18 1.20
C TYR A 100 0.92 -3.48 1.01
N ASN A 101 1.21 -3.86 -0.24
CA ASN A 101 1.91 -5.10 -0.54
C ASN A 101 3.37 -5.07 -0.09
N ILE A 102 4.09 -3.97 -0.33
CA ILE A 102 5.47 -3.81 0.14
C ILE A 102 5.53 -4.00 1.66
N LYS A 103 4.66 -3.31 2.41
CA LYS A 103 4.61 -3.42 3.88
C LYS A 103 4.30 -4.85 4.31
N LEU A 104 3.24 -5.45 3.75
CA LEU A 104 2.82 -6.82 4.05
C LEU A 104 3.94 -7.84 3.83
N TYR A 105 4.63 -7.78 2.69
CA TYR A 105 5.69 -8.75 2.38
C TYR A 105 6.99 -8.44 3.11
N SER A 106 7.31 -7.18 3.35
CA SER A 106 8.47 -6.79 4.18
C SER A 106 8.35 -7.33 5.61
N GLU A 107 7.15 -7.30 6.19
CA GLU A 107 6.89 -7.88 7.52
C GLU A 107 7.11 -9.39 7.56
N LYS A 108 6.80 -10.09 6.46
CA LYS A 108 7.04 -11.53 6.34
C LYS A 108 8.50 -11.89 6.08
N ILE A 109 9.32 -10.94 5.65
CA ILE A 109 10.73 -11.16 5.33
C ILE A 109 11.63 -10.81 6.52
N LYS A 110 11.39 -9.66 7.17
CA LYS A 110 12.34 -9.04 8.13
C LYS A 110 12.85 -9.98 9.22
N ASP A 111 12.01 -10.88 9.73
CA ASP A 111 12.31 -11.80 10.84
C ASP A 111 12.34 -13.28 10.41
N GLU A 112 12.14 -13.57 9.12
CA GLU A 112 12.11 -14.94 8.61
C GLU A 112 13.53 -15.54 8.52
N ASN A 113 13.66 -16.84 8.79
CA ASN A 113 14.92 -17.56 8.78
C ASN A 113 15.02 -18.54 7.59
N ASN A 114 13.90 -18.89 6.96
CA ASN A 114 13.87 -19.75 5.80
C ASN A 114 14.08 -18.95 4.51
N THR A 115 15.25 -19.13 3.88
CA THR A 115 15.62 -18.46 2.62
C THR A 115 14.58 -18.66 1.50
N LYS A 116 13.99 -19.85 1.35
CA LYS A 116 12.97 -20.08 0.32
C LYS A 116 11.72 -19.27 0.58
N THR A 117 11.31 -19.13 1.83
CA THR A 117 10.18 -18.28 2.22
C THR A 117 10.49 -16.80 1.99
N ILE A 118 11.71 -16.36 2.32
CA ILE A 118 12.17 -14.99 2.05
C ILE A 118 12.09 -14.68 0.56
N LEU A 119 12.70 -15.51 -0.28
CA LEU A 119 12.71 -15.33 -1.74
C LEU A 119 11.29 -15.42 -2.33
N HIS A 120 10.44 -16.29 -1.78
CA HIS A 120 9.03 -16.35 -2.18
C HIS A 120 8.32 -15.00 -1.97
N TYR A 121 8.44 -14.39 -0.79
CA TYR A 121 7.81 -13.09 -0.54
C TYR A 121 8.51 -11.94 -1.24
N PHE A 122 9.83 -12.01 -1.39
CA PHE A 122 10.57 -11.02 -2.17
C PHE A 122 10.11 -11.00 -3.62
N SER A 123 9.88 -12.16 -4.25
CA SER A 123 9.32 -12.21 -5.60
C SER A 123 7.97 -11.51 -5.71
N LYS A 124 7.16 -11.49 -4.63
CA LYS A 124 5.88 -10.76 -4.61
C LYS A 124 6.08 -9.25 -4.56
N ILE A 125 7.12 -8.76 -3.88
CA ILE A 125 7.50 -7.34 -3.91
C ILE A 125 8.04 -6.98 -5.30
N TYR A 126 9.00 -7.76 -5.80
CA TYR A 126 9.64 -7.49 -7.09
C TYR A 126 8.65 -7.49 -8.27
N ASN A 127 7.62 -8.35 -8.25
CA ASN A 127 6.57 -8.34 -9.26
C ASN A 127 5.71 -7.06 -9.29
N LEU A 128 5.85 -6.15 -8.32
CA LEU A 128 5.24 -4.83 -8.33
C LEU A 128 6.13 -3.78 -9.00
N PHE A 129 7.37 -4.13 -9.35
CA PHE A 129 8.30 -3.21 -9.99
C PHE A 129 7.89 -2.95 -11.43
N ASP A 130 7.84 -1.68 -11.80
CA ASP A 130 7.61 -1.20 -13.16
C ASP A 130 8.68 -0.15 -13.49
N PHE A 131 9.36 -0.33 -14.63
CA PHE A 131 10.40 0.59 -15.10
C PHE A 131 9.85 1.97 -15.46
N ASP A 132 8.56 2.04 -15.81
CA ASP A 132 7.90 3.30 -16.16
C ASP A 132 7.51 4.11 -14.90
N GLN A 133 7.63 3.53 -13.70
CA GLN A 133 7.28 4.16 -12.45
C GLN A 133 8.51 4.70 -11.70
N GLU A 134 8.47 5.98 -11.33
CA GLU A 134 9.55 6.65 -10.61
C GLU A 134 9.44 6.47 -9.08
N TYR A 135 9.32 5.21 -8.62
CA TYR A 135 9.30 4.89 -7.19
C TYR A 135 10.70 4.50 -6.70
N SER A 136 11.43 5.43 -6.11
CA SER A 136 12.81 5.21 -5.65
C SER A 136 12.93 4.04 -4.66
N LEU A 137 11.91 3.82 -3.82
CA LEU A 137 11.90 2.66 -2.92
C LEU A 137 11.88 1.32 -3.69
N MET A 138 11.19 1.27 -4.84
CA MET A 138 11.13 0.07 -5.67
C MET A 138 12.48 -0.23 -6.35
N TRP A 139 13.26 0.81 -6.64
CA TRP A 139 14.64 0.65 -7.14
C TRP A 139 15.57 -0.02 -6.13
N ASP A 140 15.34 0.13 -4.82
CA ASP A 140 16.12 -0.60 -3.81
C ASP A 140 15.85 -2.11 -3.88
N PHE A 141 14.60 -2.52 -4.09
CA PHE A 141 14.26 -3.93 -4.30
C PHE A 141 14.77 -4.46 -5.65
N TYR A 142 14.74 -3.65 -6.71
CA TYR A 142 15.35 -3.99 -7.99
C TYR A 142 16.85 -4.29 -7.84
N ASN A 143 17.59 -3.45 -7.11
CA ASN A 143 19.02 -3.66 -6.87
C ASN A 143 19.30 -4.99 -6.14
N ILE A 144 18.45 -5.38 -5.19
CA ILE A 144 18.57 -6.69 -4.52
C ILE A 144 18.36 -7.84 -5.52
N ASN A 145 17.43 -7.69 -6.47
CA ASN A 145 17.23 -8.71 -7.49
C ASN A 145 18.47 -8.87 -8.37
N GLU A 146 19.10 -7.77 -8.79
CA GLU A 146 20.36 -7.81 -9.55
C GLU A 146 21.48 -8.48 -8.73
N GLU A 147 21.57 -8.21 -7.41
CA GLU A 147 22.52 -8.89 -6.53
C GLU A 147 22.24 -10.41 -6.44
N LEU A 148 20.98 -10.83 -6.44
CA LEU A 148 20.61 -12.26 -6.47
C LEU A 148 21.00 -12.93 -7.79
N ASP A 149 20.84 -12.26 -8.93
CA ASP A 149 21.30 -12.80 -10.22
C ASP A 149 22.82 -13.03 -10.19
N LEU A 150 23.58 -12.12 -9.58
CA LEU A 150 25.03 -12.29 -9.40
C LEU A 150 25.41 -13.45 -8.46
N VAL A 151 24.54 -13.82 -7.51
CA VAL A 151 24.71 -15.04 -6.71
C VAL A 151 24.61 -16.28 -7.61
N GLU A 152 23.65 -16.33 -8.54
CA GLU A 152 23.50 -17.44 -9.47
C GLU A 152 24.75 -17.63 -10.35
N PHE A 153 25.40 -16.52 -10.72
CA PHE A 153 26.66 -16.53 -11.46
C PHE A 153 27.91 -16.75 -10.59
N GLY A 154 27.75 -16.83 -9.27
CA GLY A 154 28.85 -17.07 -8.31
C GLY A 154 29.72 -15.86 -8.01
N TYR A 155 29.25 -14.65 -8.28
CA TYR A 155 29.96 -13.39 -7.97
C TYR A 155 29.59 -12.81 -6.60
N GLU A 156 28.41 -13.14 -6.07
CA GLU A 156 27.92 -12.66 -4.78
C GLU A 156 27.67 -13.78 -3.76
N ASN A 157 27.56 -13.41 -2.49
CA ASN A 157 27.21 -14.33 -1.41
C ASN A 157 25.70 -14.25 -1.07
N GLU A 158 24.97 -15.36 -1.25
CA GLU A 158 23.52 -15.43 -0.96
C GLU A 158 23.18 -14.95 0.46
N SER A 159 23.99 -15.32 1.46
CA SER A 159 23.70 -14.96 2.85
C SER A 159 23.82 -13.45 3.08
N GLU A 160 24.73 -12.78 2.37
CA GLU A 160 24.91 -11.32 2.46
C GLU A 160 23.75 -10.59 1.77
N VAL A 161 23.36 -11.03 0.58
CA VAL A 161 22.22 -10.45 -0.16
C VAL A 161 20.91 -10.63 0.62
N ILE A 162 20.68 -11.82 1.20
CA ILE A 162 19.50 -12.08 2.05
C ILE A 162 19.52 -11.21 3.31
N MET A 163 20.69 -10.99 3.93
CA MET A 163 20.81 -10.09 5.07
C MET A 163 20.48 -8.64 4.68
N ASN A 164 20.96 -8.17 3.53
CA ASN A 164 20.65 -6.84 3.00
C ASN A 164 19.15 -6.68 2.72
N LEU A 165 18.52 -7.68 2.10
CA LEU A 165 17.09 -7.70 1.87
C LEU A 165 16.30 -7.60 3.18
N LYS A 166 16.64 -8.41 4.20
CA LYS A 166 15.99 -8.36 5.52
C LYS A 166 16.13 -6.99 6.16
N LYS A 167 17.29 -6.36 6.00
CA LYS A 167 17.58 -5.01 6.52
C LYS A 167 16.73 -3.95 5.82
N ILE A 168 16.63 -3.97 4.49
CA ILE A 168 15.75 -3.08 3.73
C ILE A 168 14.30 -3.26 4.20
N CYS A 169 13.81 -4.50 4.26
CA CYS A 169 12.45 -4.80 4.73
C CYS A 169 12.19 -4.28 6.15
N SER A 170 13.18 -4.39 7.04
CA SER A 170 13.10 -3.88 8.42
C SER A 170 12.98 -2.35 8.45
N LEU A 171 13.80 -1.66 7.64
CA LEU A 171 13.76 -0.19 7.53
C LEU A 171 12.44 0.28 6.91
N VAL A 172 11.96 -0.39 5.87
CA VAL A 172 10.65 -0.10 5.25
C VAL A 172 9.53 -0.23 6.27
N CYS A 173 9.53 -1.32 7.05
CA CYS A 173 8.52 -1.51 8.09
C CYS A 173 8.54 -0.36 9.09
N LYS A 174 9.73 0.01 9.58
CA LYS A 174 9.92 1.08 10.56
C LYS A 174 9.44 2.43 10.01
N GLU A 175 9.79 2.78 8.78
CA GLU A 175 9.39 4.05 8.18
C GLU A 175 7.88 4.11 7.94
N PHE A 176 7.28 3.03 7.42
CA PHE A 176 5.83 2.99 7.29
C PHE A 176 5.09 3.03 8.62
N ASP A 177 5.64 2.45 9.69
CA ASP A 177 5.03 2.54 11.03
C ASP A 177 5.18 3.95 11.64
N ARG A 178 6.24 4.69 11.27
CA ARG A 178 6.48 6.08 11.71
C ARG A 178 5.53 7.06 11.03
N LEU A 179 5.18 6.83 9.77
CA LEU A 179 4.38 7.75 8.96
C LEU A 179 2.89 7.62 9.29
N SER A 180 2.31 8.67 9.87
CA SER A 180 0.90 8.72 10.29
C SER A 180 -0.07 9.24 9.22
N THR A 181 0.37 9.45 7.98
CA THR A 181 -0.47 9.97 6.91
C THR A 181 -0.24 9.22 5.61
N LEU A 182 -1.28 9.11 4.78
CA LEU A 182 -1.20 8.49 3.46
C LEU A 182 -0.20 9.23 2.56
N SER A 183 -0.28 10.57 2.52
CA SER A 183 0.66 11.40 1.75
C SER A 183 2.11 11.18 2.17
N GLY A 184 2.38 10.99 3.47
CA GLY A 184 3.71 10.64 3.96
C GLY A 184 4.19 9.30 3.41
N LYS A 185 3.35 8.25 3.44
CA LYS A 185 3.69 6.92 2.90
C LYS A 185 3.91 6.94 1.38
N VAL A 186 3.10 7.70 0.64
CA VAL A 186 3.29 7.90 -0.81
C VAL A 186 4.58 8.66 -1.10
N THR A 187 4.88 9.71 -0.34
CA THR A 187 6.14 10.46 -0.46
C THR A 187 7.34 9.54 -0.24
N PHE A 188 7.27 8.64 0.75
CA PHE A 188 8.32 7.67 1.00
C PHE A 188 8.45 6.62 -0.12
N LEU A 189 7.35 6.16 -0.71
CA LEU A 189 7.41 5.28 -1.89
C LEU A 189 8.17 5.95 -3.05
N ILE A 190 7.86 7.23 -3.32
CA ILE A 190 8.46 8.02 -4.41
C ILE A 190 9.94 8.31 -4.14
N ASN A 191 10.28 8.79 -2.95
CA ASN A 191 11.62 9.27 -2.64
C ASN A 191 12.55 8.19 -2.10
N GLY A 192 12.01 7.07 -1.60
CA GLY A 192 12.78 6.02 -0.96
C GLY A 192 13.44 6.49 0.35
N PHE A 193 14.53 5.83 0.72
CA PHE A 193 15.34 6.21 1.88
C PHE A 193 16.15 7.48 1.61
N GLU A 194 16.26 8.37 2.60
CA GLU A 194 17.17 9.50 2.53
C GLU A 194 18.63 9.00 2.55
N LYS A 195 19.56 9.72 1.91
CA LYS A 195 20.97 9.29 1.76
C LYS A 195 21.68 8.98 3.09
N GLU A 196 21.24 9.58 4.19
CA GLU A 196 21.79 9.33 5.53
C GLU A 196 21.35 7.97 6.10
N ASP A 197 20.15 7.49 5.76
CA ASP A 197 19.71 6.12 6.06
C ASP A 197 20.46 5.09 5.19
N ILE A 198 20.95 5.52 4.02
CA ILE A 198 21.76 4.71 3.10
C ILE A 198 23.21 4.55 3.58
N GLU A 199 23.76 5.41 4.45
CA GLU A 199 25.08 5.13 5.07
C GLU A 199 25.03 3.85 5.92
N ILE A 200 23.86 3.51 6.47
CA ILE A 200 23.61 2.22 7.10
C ILE A 200 23.56 1.10 6.05
N LEU A 201 23.10 1.36 4.83
CA LEU A 201 23.08 0.42 3.68
C LEU A 201 24.37 0.43 2.85
N SER A 202 25.36 1.27 3.17
CA SER A 202 26.58 1.47 2.40
C SER A 202 27.59 0.33 2.58
N ILE A 203 27.15 -0.87 2.22
CA ILE A 203 27.95 -1.87 1.50
C ILE A 203 28.10 -1.45 0.02
N LYS A 204 27.31 -0.47 -0.45
CA LYS A 204 27.32 0.11 -1.82
C LYS A 204 28.62 0.76 -2.31
N ASN A 205 29.78 0.55 -1.68
CA ASN A 205 31.09 1.00 -2.22
C ASN A 205 32.27 0.04 -2.06
N LYS A 206 32.04 -1.27 -1.78
CA LYS A 206 33.14 -2.25 -1.88
C LYS A 206 33.46 -2.68 -3.32
N PHE A 207 32.56 -2.42 -4.28
CA PHE A 207 32.78 -2.77 -5.69
C PHE A 207 33.70 -1.80 -6.46
N MET A 208 33.94 -0.60 -5.93
CA MET A 208 34.90 0.34 -6.55
C MET A 208 36.36 0.08 -6.14
N THR A 209 36.64 -0.78 -5.15
CA THR A 209 38.01 -0.94 -4.62
C THR A 209 38.54 -2.37 -4.53
N LYS A 210 37.72 -3.39 -4.76
CA LYS A 210 38.27 -4.74 -5.04
C LYS A 210 38.50 -4.86 -6.53
N THR A 211 39.77 -4.76 -6.94
CA THR A 211 40.25 -5.24 -8.23
C THR A 211 39.86 -6.70 -8.40
N ILE A 212 38.69 -6.94 -8.99
CA ILE A 212 38.33 -8.23 -9.58
C ILE A 212 39.31 -8.41 -10.75
N PRO A 213 40.09 -9.50 -10.83
CA PRO A 213 40.90 -9.75 -12.00
C PRO A 213 39.97 -9.81 -13.22
N HIS A 214 40.09 -8.81 -14.10
CA HIS A 214 39.26 -8.67 -15.31
C HIS A 214 39.33 -9.95 -16.16
N LYS A 215 38.38 -10.87 -15.97
CA LYS A 215 37.98 -11.77 -17.05
C LYS A 215 37.14 -10.95 -18.00
N LYS A 216 37.62 -10.82 -19.23
CA LYS A 216 36.93 -10.03 -20.24
C LYS A 216 35.69 -10.81 -20.69
N TRP A 217 34.58 -10.12 -20.86
CA TRP A 217 33.26 -10.69 -21.18
C TRP A 217 33.25 -11.60 -22.44
N TYR A 218 34.25 -11.51 -23.32
CA TYR A 218 34.38 -12.37 -24.50
C TYR A 218 35.05 -13.73 -24.22
N GLU A 219 35.58 -13.96 -23.02
CA GLU A 219 36.19 -15.26 -22.64
C GLU A 219 35.16 -16.36 -22.35
N PHE A 220 33.87 -16.02 -22.34
CA PHE A 220 32.75 -16.93 -22.05
C PHE A 220 32.21 -17.70 -23.27
N TRP A 221 32.71 -17.42 -24.48
CA TRP A 221 32.27 -18.07 -25.72
C TRP A 221 33.31 -19.04 -26.31
N LYS A 222 33.85 -19.94 -25.49
CA LYS A 222 34.66 -21.09 -25.91
C LYS A 222 34.09 -22.37 -25.32
#